data_AF-A0A650CK54-F1
#
_entry.id   AF-A0A650CK54-F1
#
_cell.length_a   1.000
_cell.length_b   1.000
_cell.length_c   1.000
_cell.angle_alpha   90.00
_cell.angle_beta   90.00
_cell.angle_gamma   90.00
#
_symmetry.space_group_name_H-M   'P 1'
#
loop_
_entity.id
_entity.type
_entity.pdbx_description
1 polymer ?
#
loop_
_entity_poly.entity_id
_entity_poly.type
_entity_poly.pdbx_seq_one_letter_code
_entity_poly.pdbx_strand_id
1 'polypeptide(L)'
;MKTVTLKIKDEYYELAEQMVEIGIAKSRNEAFNLILSYGVSKAREELKKSKIKELTEKWLKEGLPFNLPTSEDLLRERGLC
;
A
#
# COMPACT_ATOMS: atom_id res chain seq x y z
N MET A 1 12.51 -19.54 -18.15
CA MET A 1 13.06 -18.94 -16.91
C MET A 1 14.13 -19.86 -16.35
N LYS A 2 15.16 -19.30 -15.69
CA LYS A 2 16.14 -20.06 -14.92
C LYS A 2 15.89 -19.80 -13.44
N THR A 3 16.04 -20.82 -12.61
CA THR A 3 15.88 -20.69 -11.15
C THR A 3 17.23 -20.36 -10.54
N VAL A 4 17.26 -19.33 -9.71
CA VAL A 4 18.44 -18.91 -8.96
C VAL A 4 18.07 -18.75 -7.49
N THR A 5 19.05 -18.96 -6.61
CA THR A 5 18.91 -18.67 -5.18
C THR A 5 19.73 -17.42 -4.88
N LEU A 6 19.08 -16.40 -4.31
CA LEU A 6 19.71 -15.12 -3.99
C LEU A 6 19.54 -14.82 -2.50
N LYS A 7 20.59 -14.32 -1.85
CA LYS A 7 20.46 -13.68 -0.54
C LYS A 7 20.09 -12.23 -0.75
N ILE A 8 19.03 -11.78 -0.07
CA ILE A 8 18.52 -10.42 -0.14
C ILE A 8 18.35 -9.87 1.25
N LYS A 9 18.27 -8.54 1.36
CA LYS A 9 17.89 -7.88 2.59
C LYS A 9 16.39 -8.10 2.86
N ASP A 10 16.04 -8.15 4.14
CA ASP A 10 14.66 -8.36 4.60
C ASP A 10 13.70 -7.30 4.02
N GLU A 11 14.15 -6.05 3.88
CA GLU A 11 13.35 -4.96 3.29
C GLU A 11 12.80 -5.26 1.88
N TYR A 12 13.55 -6.04 1.08
CA TYR A 12 13.12 -6.43 -0.26
C TYR A 12 12.23 -7.64 -0.24
N TYR A 13 12.43 -8.50 0.76
CA TYR A 13 11.57 -9.66 0.98
C TYR A 13 10.17 -9.21 1.41
N GLU A 14 10.08 -8.30 2.38
CA GLU A 14 8.82 -7.71 2.83
C GLU A 14 8.09 -6.98 1.71
N LEU A 15 8.81 -6.22 0.88
CA LEU A 15 8.21 -5.55 -0.28
C LEU A 15 7.58 -6.56 -1.25
N ALA A 16 8.25 -7.68 -1.50
CA ALA A 16 7.74 -8.72 -2.39
C ALA A 16 6.50 -9.42 -1.81
N GLU A 17 6.45 -9.67 -0.49
CA GLU A 17 5.26 -10.19 0.19
C GLU A 17 4.09 -9.22 0.07
N GLN A 18 4.30 -7.95 0.38
CA GLN A 18 3.25 -6.92 0.27
C GLN A 18 2.69 -6.82 -1.15
N MET A 19 3.53 -6.96 -2.18
CA MET A 19 3.10 -6.97 -3.58
C MET A 19 2.21 -8.17 -3.91
N VAL A 20 2.40 -9.33 -3.24
CA VAL A 20 1.54 -10.50 -3.42
C VAL A 20 0.22 -10.32 -2.66
N GLU A 21 0.27 -9.83 -1.42
CA GLU A 21 -0.91 -9.61 -0.58
C GLU A 21 -1.94 -8.69 -1.24
N ILE A 22 -1.48 -7.59 -1.84
CA ILE A 22 -2.35 -6.62 -2.53
C ILE A 22 -2.63 -6.99 -4.00
N GLY A 23 -2.16 -8.15 -4.46
CA GLY A 23 -2.47 -8.69 -5.79
C GLY A 23 -1.73 -8.03 -6.96
N ILE A 24 -0.66 -7.26 -6.72
CA ILE A 24 0.21 -6.75 -7.80
C ILE A 24 0.99 -7.90 -8.47
N ALA A 25 1.36 -8.92 -7.70
CA ALA A 25 2.02 -10.12 -8.19
C ALA A 25 1.25 -11.37 -7.77
N LYS A 26 1.26 -12.42 -8.60
CA LYS A 26 0.59 -13.70 -8.30
C LYS A 26 1.45 -14.61 -7.42
N SER A 27 2.76 -14.34 -7.32
CA SER A 27 3.70 -15.11 -6.52
C SER A 27 4.91 -14.27 -6.10
N ARG A 28 5.62 -14.70 -5.07
CA ARG A 28 6.89 -14.07 -4.63
C ARG A 28 7.92 -13.97 -5.74
N ASN A 29 8.08 -15.02 -6.56
CA ASN A 29 9.02 -14.99 -7.67
C ASN A 29 8.65 -13.94 -8.72
N GLU A 30 7.37 -13.79 -9.01
CA GLU A 30 6.89 -12.73 -9.90
C GLU A 30 7.14 -11.35 -9.29
N ALA A 31 6.86 -11.18 -7.99
CA ALA A 31 7.16 -9.93 -7.28
C ALA A 31 8.65 -9.57 -7.34
N PHE A 32 9.56 -10.52 -7.10
CA PHE A 32 10.99 -10.29 -7.22
C PHE A 32 11.41 -9.96 -8.66
N ASN A 33 10.84 -10.63 -9.66
CA ASN A 33 11.12 -10.31 -11.06
C ASN A 33 10.65 -8.88 -11.41
N LEU A 34 9.50 -8.45 -10.91
CA LEU A 34 8.98 -7.08 -11.08
C LEU A 34 9.89 -6.06 -10.40
N ILE A 35 10.32 -6.33 -9.16
CA ILE A 35 11.26 -5.48 -8.41
C ILE A 35 12.59 -5.36 -9.17
N LEU A 36 13.12 -6.46 -9.71
CA LEU A 36 14.36 -6.46 -10.49
C LEU A 36 14.22 -5.74 -11.84
N SER A 37 13.05 -5.82 -12.48
CA SER A 37 12.78 -5.21 -13.78
C SER A 37 12.63 -3.69 -13.71
N TYR A 38 11.86 -3.19 -12.74
CA TYR A 38 11.49 -1.77 -12.65
C TYR A 38 12.24 -1.00 -11.56
N GLY A 39 12.95 -1.71 -10.69
CA GLY A 39 13.61 -1.14 -9.52
C GLY A 39 12.67 -0.96 -8.33
N VAL A 40 13.27 -0.93 -7.15
CA VAL A 40 12.59 -0.86 -5.84
C VAL A 40 11.72 0.39 -5.70
N SER A 41 12.18 1.53 -6.22
CA SER A 41 11.45 2.80 -6.11
C SER A 41 10.07 2.72 -6.76
N LYS A 42 9.99 2.12 -7.96
CA LYS A 42 8.74 2.01 -8.71
C LYS A 42 7.81 0.97 -8.08
N ALA A 43 8.36 -0.13 -7.56
CA ALA A 43 7.58 -1.12 -6.81
C ALA A 43 6.91 -0.51 -5.57
N ARG A 44 7.62 0.34 -4.81
CA ARG A 44 7.05 1.07 -3.66
C ARG A 44 5.94 2.06 -4.07
N GLU A 45 6.08 2.71 -5.22
CA GLU A 45 5.07 3.64 -5.73
C GLU A 45 3.76 2.91 -6.09
N GLU A 46 3.86 1.78 -6.79
CA GLU A 46 2.69 0.96 -7.15
C GLU A 46 1.99 0.40 -5.90
N LEU A 47 2.76 0.02 -4.88
CA LEU A 47 2.22 -0.39 -3.58
C LEU A 47 1.37 0.72 -2.94
N LYS A 48 1.89 1.96 -2.97
CA LYS A 48 1.20 3.13 -2.42
C LYS A 48 -0.09 3.43 -3.18
N LYS A 49 -0.07 3.35 -4.52
CA LYS A 49 -1.27 3.54 -5.35
C LYS A 49 -2.35 2.50 -5.05
N SER A 50 -1.96 1.24 -4.87
CA SER A 50 -2.90 0.16 -4.55
C SER A 50 -3.61 0.42 -3.22
N LYS A 51 -2.87 0.81 -2.18
CA LYS A 51 -3.44 1.13 -0.85
C LYS A 51 -4.40 2.32 -0.89
N ILE A 52 -4.10 3.34 -1.69
CA ILE A 52 -5.01 4.48 -1.91
C ILE A 52 -6.30 4.01 -2.58
N LYS A 53 -6.21 3.13 -3.56
CA LYS A 53 -7.36 2.58 -4.26
C LYS A 53 -8.26 1.77 -3.31
N GLU A 54 -7.68 0.90 -2.49
CA GLU A 54 -8.41 0.13 -1.48
C GLU A 54 -9.16 1.05 -0.50
N LEU A 55 -8.48 2.07 0.04
CA LEU A 55 -9.11 3.06 0.92
C LEU A 55 -10.23 3.84 0.22
N THR A 56 -10.04 4.18 -1.06
CA THR A 56 -11.06 4.86 -1.87
C THR A 56 -12.27 3.96 -2.09
N GLU A 57 -12.08 2.69 -2.42
CA GLU A 57 -13.16 1.73 -2.60
C GLU A 57 -13.92 1.48 -1.28
N LYS A 58 -13.18 1.38 -0.17
CA LYS A 58 -13.77 1.26 1.16
C LYS A 58 -14.63 2.49 1.50
N TRP A 59 -14.11 3.69 1.26
CA TRP A 59 -14.85 4.93 1.46
C TRP A 59 -16.09 5.04 0.56
N LEU A 60 -16.00 4.65 -0.71
CA LEU A 60 -17.14 4.65 -1.63
C LEU A 60 -18.23 3.65 -1.22
N LYS A 61 -17.85 2.51 -0.63
CA LYS A 61 -18.80 1.49 -0.14
C LYS A 61 -19.44 1.86 1.19
N GLU A 62 -18.63 2.31 2.15
CA GLU A 62 -19.06 2.53 3.53
C GLU A 62 -19.55 3.96 3.78
N GLY A 63 -19.23 4.90 2.87
CA GLY A 63 -19.46 6.32 3.08
C GLY A 63 -18.47 6.92 4.11
N LEU A 64 -18.75 8.14 4.57
CA LEU A 64 -18.06 8.68 5.74
C LEU A 64 -18.50 7.86 6.98
N PRO A 65 -17.59 7.52 7.91
CA PRO A 65 -18.01 6.97 9.19
C PRO A 65 -18.99 7.95 9.83
N PHE A 66 -20.23 7.52 10.10
CA PHE A 66 -21.24 8.39 10.68
C PHE A 66 -20.80 8.82 12.10
N ASN A 67 -21.05 10.09 12.44
CA ASN A 67 -20.43 10.89 13.53
C ASN A 67 -18.99 11.34 13.28
N LEU A 68 -18.78 12.13 12.23
CA LEU A 68 -17.59 12.98 12.14
C LEU A 68 -17.85 14.32 12.84
N PRO A 69 -16.88 14.83 13.62
CA PRO A 69 -16.98 16.16 14.21
C PRO A 69 -17.08 17.21 13.09
N THR A 70 -17.90 18.22 13.32
CA THR A 70 -17.96 19.40 12.45
C THR A 70 -16.67 20.20 12.57
N SER A 71 -16.43 21.11 11.62
CA SER A 71 -15.32 22.06 11.71
C SER A 71 -15.34 22.85 13.02
N GLU A 72 -16.53 23.17 13.56
CA GLU A 72 -16.66 23.85 14.85
C GLU A 72 -16.28 22.98 16.04
N ASP A 73 -16.65 21.69 16.02
CA ASP A 73 -16.30 20.75 17.09
C ASP A 73 -14.77 20.63 17.22
N LEU A 74 -14.07 20.57 16.08
CA LEU A 74 -12.61 20.52 16.02
C LEU A 74 -11.95 21.83 16.47
N LEU A 75 -12.55 22.98 16.15
CA LEU A 75 -12.05 24.29 16.57
C LEU A 75 -12.20 24.48 18.07
N ARG A 76 -13.32 24.03 18.66
CA ARG A 76 -13.52 24.02 20.12
C ARG A 76 -12.54 23.09 20.83
N GLU A 77 -12.33 21.89 20.31
CA GLU A 77 -11.37 20.93 20.87
C GLU A 77 -9.92 21.47 20.88
N ARG A 78 -9.59 22.32 19.89
CA ARG A 78 -8.30 23.00 19.79
C ARG A 78 -8.23 24.36 20.51
N GLY A 79 -9.31 24.80 21.15
CA GLY A 79 -9.38 26.08 21.88
C GLY A 79 -9.30 27.31 20.99
N LEU A 80 -9.67 27.18 19.71
CA LEU A 80 -9.64 28.26 18.72
C LEU A 80 -10.97 29.00 18.57
N CYS A 81 -12.05 28.50 19.20
CA CYS A 81 -13.38 29.09 19.28
C CYS A 81 -14.01 28.82 20.65
#